data_AF-A0A6N8H3M8-F1
#
_entry.id   AF-A0A6N8H3M8-F1
#
_cell.length_a   1.000
_cell.length_b   1.000
_cell.length_c   1.000
_cell.angle_alpha   90.00
_cell.angle_beta   90.00
_cell.angle_gamma   90.00
#
_symmetry.space_group_name_H-M   'P 1'
#
loop_
_entity.id
_entity.type
_entity.pdbx_description
1 polymer ?
#
loop_
_entity_poly.entity_id
_entity_poly.type
_entity_poly.pdbx_seq_one_letter_code
_entity_poly.pdbx_strand_id
1 'polypeptide(L)'
;MLSRDTIAYVTEISSALQSTCGAEIGVYTTEYIGNSTMEGYAYSVLNEWGLGSSDRDNGVLLLLAPGEDDYYITRGTGLESALSISTLGTILDDKMEPNWVSGDYDAGVCATVAAIADKLCGIYGVTLDTSSVANNTSGRNGESNIMGSIMVIIAVILIIWVISTLTRPPRPPAAEGPWWGRWP
;
A
#
# COMPACT_ATOMS: atom_id res chain seq x y z
N MET A 1 -10.43 18.54 -3.00
CA MET A 1 -9.40 17.52 -3.21
C MET A 1 -9.92 16.11 -2.96
N LEU A 2 -10.73 15.87 -1.91
CA LEU A 2 -11.41 14.57 -1.73
C LEU A 2 -12.89 14.64 -2.09
N SER A 3 -13.41 13.57 -2.66
CA SER A 3 -14.83 13.38 -3.00
C SER A 3 -15.69 13.11 -1.76
N ARG A 4 -17.02 13.28 -1.89
CA ARG A 4 -17.95 12.92 -0.81
C ARG A 4 -17.93 11.43 -0.48
N ASP A 5 -17.73 10.59 -1.50
CA ASP A 5 -17.71 9.14 -1.33
C ASP A 5 -16.47 8.71 -0.53
N THR A 6 -15.32 9.33 -0.80
CA THR A 6 -14.08 9.13 -0.03
C THR A 6 -14.24 9.57 1.41
N ILE A 7 -14.85 10.75 1.64
CA ILE A 7 -15.09 11.25 3.01
C ILE A 7 -16.01 10.29 3.78
N ALA A 8 -17.10 9.83 3.14
CA ALA A 8 -18.01 8.86 3.73
C ALA A 8 -17.31 7.54 4.05
N TYR A 9 -16.48 7.03 3.11
CA TYR A 9 -15.69 5.82 3.29
C TYR A 9 -14.76 5.89 4.52
N VAL A 10 -13.98 6.98 4.64
CA VAL A 10 -13.07 7.18 5.78
C VAL A 10 -13.85 7.27 7.09
N THR A 11 -14.96 8.02 7.08
CA THR A 11 -15.81 8.20 8.27
C THR A 11 -16.41 6.88 8.74
N GLU A 12 -16.91 6.06 7.82
CA GLU A 12 -17.51 4.76 8.14
C GLU A 12 -16.48 3.79 8.72
N ILE A 13 -15.28 3.71 8.13
CA ILE A 13 -14.20 2.87 8.66
C ILE A 13 -13.76 3.35 10.04
N SER A 14 -13.52 4.66 10.22
CA SER A 14 -13.08 5.19 11.50
C SER A 14 -14.13 4.94 12.59
N SER A 15 -15.42 5.15 12.28
CA SER A 15 -16.51 4.86 13.21
C SER A 15 -16.59 3.38 13.58
N ALA A 16 -16.40 2.47 12.62
CA ALA A 16 -16.43 1.05 12.86
C ALA A 16 -15.23 0.57 13.69
N LEU A 17 -14.03 1.12 13.47
CA LEU A 17 -12.86 0.87 14.32
C LEU A 17 -13.10 1.38 15.75
N GLN A 18 -13.64 2.59 15.88
CA GLN A 18 -13.92 3.20 17.18
C GLN A 18 -14.88 2.32 17.99
N SER A 19 -15.99 1.86 17.39
CA SER A 19 -16.97 1.03 18.08
C SER A 19 -16.46 -0.37 18.44
N THR A 20 -15.50 -0.89 17.67
CA THR A 20 -15.07 -2.30 17.78
C THR A 20 -13.85 -2.46 18.67
N CYS A 21 -12.87 -1.57 18.55
CA CYS A 21 -11.59 -1.66 19.29
C CYS A 21 -11.10 -0.31 19.85
N GLY A 22 -11.84 0.78 19.65
CA GLY A 22 -11.51 2.11 20.13
C GLY A 22 -10.43 2.84 19.33
N ALA A 23 -9.91 2.23 18.27
CA ALA A 23 -8.96 2.87 17.37
C ALA A 23 -9.68 3.82 16.40
N GLU A 24 -8.99 4.86 15.94
CA GLU A 24 -9.56 5.84 15.00
C GLU A 24 -8.57 6.21 13.91
N ILE A 25 -9.08 6.52 12.73
CA ILE A 25 -8.29 6.99 11.59
C ILE A 25 -8.85 8.34 11.14
N GLY A 26 -8.01 9.37 11.22
CA GLY A 26 -8.30 10.69 10.67
C GLY A 26 -7.57 10.91 9.34
N VAL A 27 -8.22 11.65 8.44
CA VAL A 27 -7.56 12.19 7.24
C VAL A 27 -7.70 13.71 7.31
N TYR A 28 -6.57 14.41 7.31
CA TYR A 28 -6.54 15.86 7.28
C TYR A 28 -5.89 16.35 5.99
N THR A 29 -6.49 17.37 5.41
CA THR A 29 -6.04 17.92 4.14
C THR A 29 -5.89 19.43 4.26
N THR A 30 -4.72 19.95 3.95
CA THR A 30 -4.42 21.40 3.95
C THR A 30 -3.58 21.73 2.73
N GLU A 31 -3.64 22.94 2.21
CA GLU A 31 -2.80 23.28 1.04
C GLU A 31 -1.31 23.35 1.43
N TYR A 32 -1.01 23.95 2.58
CA TYR A 32 0.34 24.17 3.08
C TYR A 32 0.40 23.92 4.60
N ILE A 33 1.57 23.56 5.10
CA ILE A 33 1.83 23.36 6.54
C ILE A 33 2.63 24.51 7.18
N GLY A 34 3.10 25.46 6.36
CA GLY A 34 3.86 26.62 6.79
C GLY A 34 5.25 26.24 7.31
N ASN A 35 5.68 26.84 8.42
CA ASN A 35 7.04 26.63 8.97
C ASN A 35 7.16 25.37 9.86
N SER A 36 6.25 24.41 9.71
CA SER A 36 6.29 23.14 10.45
C SER A 36 6.98 22.05 9.64
N THR A 37 7.30 20.93 10.28
CA THR A 37 7.60 19.68 9.57
C THR A 37 6.31 18.90 9.35
N MET A 38 6.25 18.06 8.32
CA MET A 38 5.08 17.20 8.07
C MET A 38 4.76 16.32 9.27
N GLU A 39 5.79 15.73 9.89
CA GLU A 39 5.66 14.95 11.12
C GLU A 39 5.08 15.76 12.28
N GLY A 40 5.67 16.92 12.58
CA GLY A 40 5.23 17.76 13.70
C GLY A 40 3.83 18.31 13.50
N TYR A 41 3.49 18.69 12.27
CA TYR A 41 2.16 19.17 11.91
C TYR A 41 1.12 18.05 12.03
N ALA A 42 1.39 16.89 11.44
CA ALA A 42 0.50 15.73 11.55
C ALA A 42 0.30 15.31 13.01
N TYR A 43 1.38 15.26 13.80
CA TYR A 43 1.28 14.89 15.22
C TYR A 43 0.48 15.92 16.03
N SER A 44 0.63 17.22 15.72
CA SER A 44 -0.20 18.26 16.34
C SER A 44 -1.68 18.07 16.04
N VAL A 45 -2.04 17.81 14.78
CA VAL A 45 -3.44 17.60 14.38
C VAL A 45 -4.00 16.33 15.02
N LEU A 46 -3.23 15.24 15.09
CA LEU A 46 -3.65 14.00 15.74
C LEU A 46 -4.05 14.25 17.19
N ASN A 47 -3.23 15.00 17.94
CA ASN A 47 -3.48 15.32 19.34
C ASN A 47 -4.61 16.33 19.51
N GLU A 48 -4.69 17.34 18.65
CA GLU A 48 -5.77 18.35 18.69
C GLU A 48 -7.13 17.71 18.45
N TRP A 49 -7.21 16.74 17.53
CA TRP A 49 -8.43 15.98 17.27
C TRP A 49 -8.72 14.93 18.35
N GLY A 50 -7.73 14.59 19.18
CA GLY A 50 -7.85 13.57 20.20
C GLY A 50 -8.16 12.20 19.60
N LEU A 51 -7.53 11.85 18.47
CA LEU A 51 -7.81 10.61 17.77
C LEU A 51 -7.40 9.38 18.59
N GLY A 52 -8.32 8.43 18.69
CA GLY A 52 -8.16 7.18 19.41
C GLY A 52 -8.69 7.26 20.84
N SER A 53 -8.63 6.13 21.53
CA SER A 53 -9.09 6.06 22.92
C SER A 53 -8.05 6.66 23.87
N SER A 54 -8.52 7.43 24.85
CA SER A 54 -7.67 8.14 25.83
C SER A 54 -6.81 7.21 26.71
N ASP A 55 -7.15 5.93 26.80
CA ASP A 55 -6.40 4.92 27.55
C ASP A 55 -5.38 4.16 26.69
N ARG A 56 -5.49 4.26 25.35
CA ARG A 56 -4.72 3.44 24.40
C ARG A 56 -3.90 4.23 23.41
N ASP A 57 -4.14 5.53 23.25
CA ASP A 57 -3.44 6.40 22.30
C ASP A 57 -3.30 5.75 20.91
N ASN A 58 -4.43 5.23 20.40
CA ASN A 58 -4.48 4.37 19.22
C ASN A 58 -5.14 5.03 18.00
N GLY A 59 -5.00 6.34 17.90
CA GLY A 59 -5.34 7.10 16.70
C GLY A 59 -4.26 7.01 15.63
N VAL A 60 -4.66 7.16 14.37
CA VAL A 60 -3.79 7.32 13.20
C VAL A 60 -4.25 8.53 12.41
N LEU A 61 -3.32 9.36 11.94
CA LEU A 61 -3.64 10.52 11.10
C LEU A 61 -2.84 10.46 9.79
N LEU A 62 -3.56 10.52 8.67
CA LEU A 62 -3.01 10.76 7.35
C LEU A 62 -3.18 12.25 6.99
N LEU A 63 -2.06 12.93 6.77
CA LEU A 63 -1.96 14.32 6.36
C LEU A 63 -1.67 14.40 4.86
N LEU A 64 -2.45 15.21 4.12
CA LEU A 64 -2.19 15.54 2.72
C LEU A 64 -1.92 17.05 2.62
N ALA A 65 -0.79 17.41 2.00
CA ALA A 65 -0.37 18.77 1.74
C ALA A 65 -0.01 18.97 0.25
N PRO A 66 -1.00 18.99 -0.67
CA PRO A 66 -0.73 19.07 -2.11
C PRO A 66 0.03 20.33 -2.55
N GLY A 67 -0.07 21.45 -1.81
CA GLY A 67 0.72 22.65 -2.10
C GLY A 67 2.21 22.50 -1.77
N GLU A 68 2.56 21.57 -0.87
CA GLU A 68 3.94 21.15 -0.56
C GLU A 68 4.38 19.96 -1.43
N ASP A 69 3.48 19.41 -2.26
CA ASP A 69 3.64 18.12 -2.96
C ASP A 69 4.05 16.98 -2.02
N ASP A 70 3.49 16.98 -0.80
CA ASP A 70 3.89 16.06 0.26
C ASP A 70 2.68 15.51 1.03
N TYR A 71 2.87 14.35 1.65
CA TYR A 71 1.90 13.71 2.51
C TYR A 71 2.64 12.94 3.62
N TYR A 72 1.97 12.75 4.75
CA TYR A 72 2.59 12.10 5.89
C TYR A 72 1.57 11.33 6.69
N ILE A 73 1.99 10.24 7.31
CA ILE A 73 1.14 9.47 8.21
C ILE A 73 1.82 9.36 9.57
N THR A 74 1.05 9.63 10.62
CA THR A 74 1.48 9.49 12.00
C THR A 74 0.43 8.72 12.79
N ARG A 75 0.75 8.41 14.04
CA ARG A 75 -0.08 7.63 14.94
C ARG A 75 0.19 8.00 16.38
N GLY A 76 -0.71 7.62 17.27
CA GLY A 76 -0.50 7.74 18.70
C GLY A 76 0.58 6.80 19.22
N THR A 77 1.06 7.11 20.43
CA THR A 77 2.15 6.43 21.13
C THR A 77 1.84 4.97 21.43
N GLY A 78 0.57 4.63 21.71
CA GLY A 78 0.16 3.26 22.02
C GLY A 78 0.24 2.30 20.83
N LEU A 79 0.46 2.83 19.62
CA LEU A 79 0.68 2.04 18.41
C LEU A 79 2.16 1.94 18.01
N GLU A 80 3.12 2.45 18.81
CA GLU A 80 4.55 2.48 18.47
C GLU A 80 5.17 1.13 18.15
N SER A 81 4.90 0.15 18.99
CA SER A 81 5.44 -1.20 18.86
C SER A 81 4.80 -1.98 17.72
N ALA A 82 3.54 -1.69 17.39
CA ALA A 82 2.74 -2.48 16.46
C ALA A 82 2.68 -1.89 15.04
N LEU A 83 2.77 -0.56 14.91
CA LEU A 83 2.77 0.18 13.65
C LEU A 83 4.04 1.01 13.53
N SER A 84 5.21 0.39 13.35
CA SER A 84 6.47 1.15 13.24
C SER A 84 6.45 2.24 12.14
N ILE A 85 7.30 3.25 12.24
CA ILE A 85 7.49 4.27 11.19
C ILE A 85 7.80 3.60 9.84
N SER A 86 8.63 2.56 9.84
CA SER A 86 8.92 1.79 8.63
C SER A 86 7.68 1.12 8.03
N THR A 87 6.78 0.58 8.85
CA THR A 87 5.53 -0.04 8.38
C THR A 87 4.63 1.00 7.73
N LEU A 88 4.51 2.17 8.36
CA LEU A 88 3.75 3.30 7.85
C LEU A 88 4.31 3.82 6.52
N GLY A 89 5.63 3.97 6.41
CA GLY A 89 6.31 4.33 5.17
C GLY A 89 6.02 3.33 4.04
N THR A 90 6.13 2.03 4.30
CA THR A 90 5.79 0.99 3.30
C THR A 90 4.33 1.08 2.84
N ILE A 91 3.39 1.35 3.76
CA ILE A 91 1.97 1.52 3.38
C ILE A 91 1.79 2.73 2.47
N LEU A 92 2.43 3.84 2.78
CA LEU A 92 2.41 5.03 1.95
C LEU A 92 2.98 4.76 0.56
N ASP A 93 4.16 4.15 0.47
CA ASP A 93 4.80 3.80 -0.81
C ASP A 93 3.93 2.87 -1.66
N ASP A 94 3.27 1.90 -1.03
CA ASP A 94 2.47 0.88 -1.72
C ASP A 94 1.06 1.35 -2.11
N LYS A 95 0.47 2.27 -1.34
CA LYS A 95 -0.97 2.62 -1.43
C LYS A 95 -1.22 4.08 -1.79
N MET A 96 -0.41 4.99 -1.27
CA MET A 96 -0.59 6.42 -1.47
C MET A 96 0.19 6.92 -2.69
N GLU A 97 1.50 6.64 -2.74
CA GLU A 97 2.42 7.18 -3.74
C GLU A 97 1.96 6.98 -5.20
N PRO A 98 1.52 5.78 -5.63
CA PRO A 98 1.15 5.58 -7.03
C PRO A 98 -0.04 6.46 -7.47
N ASN A 99 -0.97 6.66 -6.54
CA ASN A 99 -2.16 7.47 -6.77
C ASN A 99 -1.84 8.97 -6.64
N TRP A 100 -0.96 9.34 -5.70
CA TRP A 100 -0.45 10.70 -5.52
C TRP A 100 0.17 11.25 -6.81
N VAL A 101 1.09 10.48 -7.41
CA VAL A 101 1.77 10.85 -8.67
C VAL A 101 0.79 11.04 -9.83
N SER A 102 -0.31 10.28 -9.84
CA SER A 102 -1.36 10.40 -10.86
C SER A 102 -2.38 11.51 -10.59
N GLY A 103 -2.33 12.14 -9.41
CA GLY A 103 -3.31 13.12 -8.94
C GLY A 103 -4.64 12.54 -8.48
N ASP A 104 -4.75 11.21 -8.32
CA ASP A 104 -5.95 10.53 -7.82
C ASP A 104 -5.90 10.40 -6.29
N TYR A 105 -6.02 11.53 -5.60
CA TYR A 105 -5.96 11.55 -4.13
C TYR A 105 -7.06 10.70 -3.47
N ASP A 106 -8.23 10.58 -4.11
CA ASP A 106 -9.33 9.77 -3.62
C ASP A 106 -8.93 8.28 -3.55
N ALA A 107 -8.38 7.74 -4.64
CA ALA A 107 -7.92 6.36 -4.68
C ALA A 107 -6.79 6.11 -3.67
N GLY A 108 -5.82 7.03 -3.57
CA GLY A 108 -4.71 6.93 -2.62
C GLY A 108 -5.16 6.91 -1.15
N VAL A 109 -6.09 7.80 -0.79
CA VAL A 109 -6.64 7.87 0.57
C VAL A 109 -7.44 6.61 0.89
N CYS A 110 -8.35 6.17 0.01
CA CYS A 110 -9.13 4.96 0.22
C CYS A 110 -8.24 3.73 0.42
N ALA A 111 -7.22 3.54 -0.43
CA ALA A 111 -6.30 2.42 -0.36
C ALA A 111 -5.44 2.45 0.92
N THR A 112 -4.95 3.63 1.31
CA THR A 112 -4.15 3.82 2.52
C THR A 112 -4.97 3.56 3.78
N VAL A 113 -6.17 4.14 3.87
CA VAL A 113 -7.07 3.95 5.02
C VAL A 113 -7.50 2.49 5.15
N ALA A 114 -7.77 1.79 4.03
CA ALA A 114 -8.05 0.36 4.05
C ALA A 114 -6.90 -0.44 4.66
N ALA A 115 -5.67 -0.20 4.19
CA ALA A 115 -4.49 -0.92 4.68
C ALA A 115 -4.21 -0.66 6.17
N ILE A 116 -4.43 0.57 6.64
CA ILE A 116 -4.30 0.91 8.06
C ILE A 116 -5.40 0.24 8.88
N ALA A 117 -6.64 0.24 8.41
CA ALA A 117 -7.74 -0.44 9.08
C ALA A 117 -7.46 -1.94 9.23
N ASP A 118 -6.94 -2.60 8.19
CA ASP A 118 -6.53 -4.01 8.23
C ASP A 118 -5.44 -4.26 9.28
N LYS A 119 -4.44 -3.36 9.38
CA LYS A 119 -3.39 -3.45 10.42
C LYS A 119 -3.99 -3.32 11.81
N LEU A 120 -4.85 -2.34 12.04
CA LEU A 120 -5.52 -2.13 13.34
C LEU A 120 -6.40 -3.34 13.70
N CYS A 121 -7.13 -3.88 12.73
CA CYS A 121 -7.90 -5.12 12.91
C CYS A 121 -7.02 -6.28 13.36
N GLY A 122 -5.87 -6.48 12.70
CA GLY A 122 -4.90 -7.50 13.07
C GLY A 122 -4.30 -7.30 14.47
N ILE A 123 -4.03 -6.06 14.87
CA ILE A 123 -3.49 -5.72 16.19
C ILE A 123 -4.48 -6.06 17.31
N TYR A 124 -5.76 -5.74 17.10
CA TYR A 124 -6.81 -5.92 18.12
C TYR A 124 -7.57 -7.23 17.99
N GLY A 125 -7.29 -8.05 16.97
CA GLY A 125 -7.98 -9.31 16.72
C GLY A 125 -9.46 -9.14 16.37
N VAL A 126 -9.80 -8.05 15.68
CA VAL A 126 -11.18 -7.71 15.27
C VAL A 126 -11.33 -7.82 13.76
N THR A 127 -12.57 -7.92 13.29
CA THR A 127 -12.88 -7.95 11.85
C THR A 127 -13.89 -6.86 11.53
N LEU A 128 -13.68 -6.12 10.45
CA LEU A 128 -14.64 -5.16 9.92
C LEU A 128 -15.26 -5.74 8.65
N ASP A 129 -16.58 -5.75 8.56
CA ASP A 129 -17.27 -6.01 7.29
C ASP A 129 -17.23 -4.74 6.43
N THR A 130 -16.07 -4.40 5.87
CA THR A 130 -15.89 -3.25 4.97
C THR A 130 -16.40 -3.53 3.54
N SER A 131 -16.89 -4.74 3.27
CA SER A 131 -17.43 -5.18 1.99
C SER A 131 -18.62 -4.34 1.50
N SER A 132 -19.38 -3.71 2.39
CA SER A 132 -20.45 -2.76 2.02
C SER A 132 -19.91 -1.39 1.62
N VAL A 133 -18.77 -0.99 2.18
CA VAL A 133 -18.16 0.34 1.99
C VAL A 133 -17.32 0.38 0.71
N ALA A 134 -16.57 -0.68 0.43
CA ALA A 134 -15.75 -0.83 -0.77
C ALA A 134 -16.58 -0.95 -2.07
N ASN A 135 -17.81 -1.50 -2.00
CA ASN A 135 -18.67 -1.64 -3.16
C ASN A 135 -19.26 -0.31 -3.67
N ASN A 136 -19.35 0.71 -2.82
CA ASN A 136 -19.84 2.04 -3.22
C ASN A 136 -18.76 2.92 -3.89
N THR A 137 -17.48 2.63 -3.65
CA THR A 137 -16.34 3.27 -4.35
C THR A 137 -15.86 2.48 -5.57
N SER A 138 -16.39 1.27 -5.80
CA SER A 138 -16.04 0.36 -6.90
C SER A 138 -16.46 0.84 -8.31
N GLY A 139 -16.95 2.07 -8.46
CA GLY A 139 -17.08 2.74 -9.75
C GLY A 139 -15.75 3.25 -10.35
N ARG A 140 -14.63 3.16 -9.60
CA ARG A 140 -13.33 3.64 -10.07
C ARG A 140 -12.26 2.54 -9.92
N ASN A 141 -12.22 1.67 -10.93
CA ASN A 141 -11.07 0.84 -11.33
C ASN A 141 -10.24 0.22 -10.20
N GLY A 142 -10.82 -0.78 -9.54
CA GLY A 142 -10.05 -1.84 -8.88
C GLY A 142 -9.35 -2.74 -9.91
N GLU A 143 -8.42 -2.19 -10.69
CA GLU A 143 -7.42 -3.01 -11.37
C GLU A 143 -6.45 -3.50 -10.31
N SER A 144 -6.75 -4.68 -9.77
CA SER A 144 -5.85 -5.44 -8.95
C SER A 144 -4.52 -5.58 -9.71
N ASN A 145 -3.47 -4.93 -9.20
CA ASN A 145 -2.09 -4.98 -9.70
C ASN A 145 -1.43 -6.35 -9.52
N ILE A 146 -2.14 -7.42 -9.88
CA ILE A 146 -1.61 -8.77 -10.05
C ILE A 146 -0.89 -8.85 -11.41
N MET A 147 -1.19 -7.93 -12.34
CA MET A 147 -0.54 -7.84 -13.65
C MET A 147 0.90 -7.31 -13.58
N GLY A 148 1.20 -6.39 -12.65
CA GLY A 148 2.54 -5.80 -12.49
C GLY A 148 3.59 -6.79 -11.98
N SER A 149 3.21 -7.64 -11.03
CA SER A 149 4.08 -8.72 -10.51
C SER A 149 4.30 -9.84 -11.54
N ILE A 150 3.28 -10.14 -12.36
CA ILE A 150 3.39 -11.14 -13.44
C ILE A 150 4.31 -10.64 -14.58
N MET A 151 4.26 -9.36 -14.94
CA MET A 151 5.16 -8.77 -15.95
C MET A 151 6.64 -8.84 -15.57
N VAL A 152 6.97 -8.58 -14.30
CA VAL A 152 8.37 -8.68 -13.81
C VAL A 152 8.85 -10.13 -13.84
N ILE A 153 8.02 -11.09 -13.43
CA ILE A 153 8.39 -12.51 -13.45
C ILE A 153 8.60 -13.00 -14.89
N ILE A 154 7.73 -12.62 -15.84
CA ILE A 154 7.90 -12.98 -17.26
C ILE A 154 9.17 -12.36 -17.86
N ALA A 155 9.46 -11.09 -17.53
CA ALA A 155 10.66 -10.41 -18.02
C ALA A 155 11.96 -11.08 -17.51
N VAL A 156 12.01 -11.48 -16.24
CA VAL A 156 13.17 -12.19 -15.66
C VAL A 156 13.37 -13.56 -16.31
N ILE A 157 12.28 -14.30 -16.57
CA ILE A 157 12.35 -15.61 -17.25
C ILE A 157 12.86 -15.47 -18.69
N LEU A 158 12.40 -14.44 -19.43
CA LEU A 158 12.87 -14.18 -20.79
C LEU A 158 14.35 -13.80 -20.84
N ILE A 159 14.82 -12.97 -19.90
CA ILE A 159 16.24 -12.58 -19.82
C ILE A 159 17.12 -13.81 -19.56
N ILE A 160 16.74 -14.67 -18.61
CA ILE A 160 17.48 -15.91 -18.30
C ILE A 160 17.50 -16.86 -19.51
N TRP A 161 16.37 -17.00 -20.21
CA TRP A 161 16.27 -17.83 -21.41
C TRP A 161 17.19 -17.33 -22.55
N VAL A 162 17.19 -16.02 -22.82
CA VAL A 162 18.05 -15.40 -23.85
C VAL A 162 19.53 -15.63 -23.56
N ILE A 163 19.98 -15.39 -22.31
CA ILE A 163 21.37 -15.61 -21.90
C ILE A 163 21.78 -17.09 -22.09
N SER A 164 20.86 -18.01 -21.79
CA SER A 164 21.08 -19.45 -21.96
C SER A 164 21.17 -19.89 -23.43
N THR A 165 20.55 -19.16 -24.35
CA THR A 165 20.66 -19.42 -25.80
C THR A 165 21.96 -18.89 -26.40
N LEU A 166 22.52 -17.82 -25.84
CA LEU A 166 23.75 -17.18 -26.34
C LEU A 166 25.03 -17.88 -25.89
N THR A 167 25.00 -18.62 -24.78
CA THR A 167 26.20 -19.19 -24.12
C THR A 167 26.40 -20.69 -24.33
N ARG A 168 25.71 -21.31 -25.30
CA ARG A 168 25.85 -22.76 -25.54
C ARG A 168 27.26 -23.08 -26.05
N PRO A 169 28.08 -23.86 -25.30
CA PRO A 169 29.39 -24.26 -25.79
C PRO A 169 29.24 -25.11 -27.07
N PRO A 170 30.15 -24.98 -28.05
CA PRO A 170 30.11 -25.78 -29.28
C PRO A 170 30.11 -27.28 -28.96
N ARG A 171 29.22 -28.03 -29.60
CA ARG A 171 29.19 -29.49 -29.48
C ARG A 171 30.54 -30.06 -29.92
N PRO A 172 31.16 -30.98 -29.17
CA PRO A 172 32.36 -31.67 -29.65
C PRO A 172 32.00 -32.47 -30.91
N PRO A 173 32.88 -32.51 -31.92
CA PRO A 173 32.63 -33.28 -33.14
C PRO A 173 32.44 -34.77 -32.80
N ALA A 174 31.45 -35.38 -33.44
CA ALA A 174 31.13 -36.79 -33.27
C ALA A 174 32.32 -37.65 -33.75
N ALA A 175 32.80 -38.53 -32.88
CA ALA A 175 33.77 -39.56 -33.25
C ALA A 175 33.08 -40.60 -34.15
N GLU A 176 33.49 -40.68 -35.42
CA GLU A 176 32.99 -41.66 -36.38
C GLU A 176 33.55 -43.05 -36.03
N GLY A 177 32.68 -43.96 -35.58
CA GLY A 177 33.00 -45.37 -35.38
C GLY A 177 32.87 -46.19 -36.69
N PRO A 178 33.56 -47.34 -36.84
CA PRO A 178 33.69 -48.01 -38.12
C PRO A 178 32.47 -48.86 -38.49
N TRP A 179 32.08 -48.76 -39.75
CA TRP A 179 30.96 -49.46 -40.35
C TRP A 179 31.34 -50.91 -40.72
N TRP A 180 30.74 -51.89 -40.05
CA TRP A 180 30.76 -53.28 -40.51
C TRP A 180 29.34 -53.81 -40.66
N GLY A 181 29.06 -54.39 -41.84
CA GLY A 181 28.10 -55.49 -41.97
C GLY A 181 26.73 -55.14 -42.56
N ARG A 182 26.67 -55.02 -43.89
CA ARG A 182 25.45 -55.30 -44.67
C ARG A 182 25.73 -56.53 -45.52
N TRP A 183 24.94 -57.59 -45.34
CA TRP A 183 24.85 -58.73 -46.26
C TRP A 183 23.41 -58.82 -46.81
N PRO A 184 23.22 -59.35 -48.03
CA PRO A 184 21.94 -59.39 -48.73
C PRO A 184 20.97 -60.46 -48.20
#